data_AF-A0A0F9H394-F1
#
_entry.id   AF-A0A0F9H394-F1
#
_cell.length_a   1.000
_cell.length_b   1.000
_cell.length_c   1.000
_cell.angle_alpha   90.00
_cell.angle_beta   90.00
_cell.angle_gamma   90.00
#
_symmetry.space_group_name_H-M   'P 1'
#
loop_
_entity.id
_entity.type
_entity.pdbx_description
1 polymer ?
#
loop_
_entity_poly.entity_id
_entity_poly.type
_entity_poly.pdbx_seq_one_letter_code
_entity_poly.pdbx_strand_id
1 'polypeptide(L)'
;MENEVNRRPSLQFYPADWRKDPQLQMCSMSTQGIWINLLCIMWESETEGEITGREEELIHLIGCTQSDFVKFTEEIKRHNFGDVTFCNNNVTIINRRMKRAFLEREDGKRRVRKYREKQGNENVTFPSSTSSSTSSSKSKKVLPPTLEEVKQYIKANNLNVDGEKFFEYFTVGDWIDSRNKPVRNWKQKLLTWSNKETGDTGGGKKKLLPIIGKTCSEKDCRLPAVYKDTSGNYDYFRCAKHLPAEVKAEFY
;
A
#
# COMPACT_ATOMS: atom_id res chain seq x y z
N MET A 1 -15.65 13.32 27.38
CA MET A 1 -14.98 12.51 26.34
C MET A 1 -15.84 12.67 25.11
N GLU A 2 -15.37 13.38 24.09
CA GLU A 2 -16.11 13.47 22.84
C GLU A 2 -16.12 12.08 22.21
N ASN A 3 -17.31 11.47 22.12
CA ASN A 3 -17.51 10.25 21.36
C ASN A 3 -17.12 10.56 19.91
N GLU A 4 -15.92 10.16 19.50
CA GLU A 4 -15.45 10.37 18.14
C GLU A 4 -16.14 9.35 17.22
N VAL A 5 -17.42 9.62 16.92
CA VAL A 5 -18.27 8.78 16.08
C VAL A 5 -17.60 8.59 14.71
N ASN A 6 -17.62 7.36 14.21
CA ASN A 6 -17.07 6.98 12.91
C ASN A 6 -17.58 7.89 11.78
N ARG A 7 -16.76 8.85 11.32
CA ARG A 7 -17.14 9.87 10.32
C ARG A 7 -17.14 9.35 8.87
N ARG A 8 -17.07 8.03 8.67
CA ARG A 8 -16.99 7.46 7.32
C ARG A 8 -18.40 7.38 6.72
N PRO A 9 -18.59 7.85 5.48
CA PRO A 9 -19.93 8.00 4.89
C PRO A 9 -20.61 6.67 4.54
N SER A 10 -19.90 5.55 4.60
CA SER A 10 -20.42 4.26 4.14
C SER A 10 -19.73 3.08 4.81
N LEU A 11 -20.53 2.10 5.25
CA LEU A 11 -20.07 0.76 5.57
C LEU A 11 -19.73 0.00 4.28
N GLN A 12 -18.54 -0.59 4.21
CA GLN A 12 -18.17 -1.40 3.05
C GLN A 12 -18.77 -2.81 3.16
N PHE A 13 -19.96 -2.99 2.57
CA PHE A 13 -20.69 -4.25 2.54
C PHE A 13 -20.54 -4.96 1.20
N TYR A 14 -20.22 -6.26 1.24
CA TYR A 14 -20.10 -7.08 0.04
C TYR A 14 -21.19 -8.15 0.08
N PRO A 15 -22.16 -8.12 -0.85
CA PRO A 15 -23.23 -9.10 -0.88
C PRO A 15 -22.74 -10.55 -0.96
N ALA A 16 -21.55 -10.78 -1.53
CA ALA A 16 -20.91 -12.09 -1.57
C ALA A 16 -20.57 -12.63 -0.17
N ASP A 17 -20.05 -11.79 0.73
CA ASP A 17 -19.70 -12.21 2.09
C ASP A 17 -20.94 -12.55 2.92
N TRP A 18 -22.09 -12.01 2.53
CA TRP A 18 -23.37 -12.35 3.13
C TRP A 18 -23.99 -13.61 2.50
N ARG A 19 -24.18 -13.61 1.17
CA ARG A 19 -24.93 -14.65 0.46
C ARG A 19 -24.15 -15.94 0.24
N LYS A 20 -22.82 -15.88 0.17
CA LYS A 20 -21.97 -17.04 -0.15
C LYS A 20 -21.36 -17.70 1.09
N ASP A 21 -21.52 -17.12 2.28
CA ASP A 21 -21.06 -17.73 3.53
C ASP A 21 -22.00 -18.87 3.93
N PRO A 22 -21.62 -20.16 3.76
CA PRO A 22 -22.51 -21.27 4.05
C PRO A 22 -22.83 -21.37 5.54
N GLN A 23 -21.90 -20.97 6.42
CA GLN A 23 -22.07 -21.04 7.87
C GLN A 23 -23.18 -20.10 8.33
N LEU A 24 -23.15 -18.85 7.85
CA LEU A 24 -24.20 -17.88 8.12
C LEU A 24 -25.54 -18.26 7.45
N GLN A 25 -25.51 -18.79 6.22
CA GLN A 25 -26.73 -19.17 5.51
C GLN A 25 -27.42 -20.42 6.09
N MET A 26 -26.71 -21.26 6.85
CA MET A 26 -27.29 -22.39 7.58
C MET A 26 -28.03 -21.97 8.86
N CYS A 27 -27.82 -20.74 9.33
CA CYS A 27 -28.44 -20.24 10.54
C CYS A 27 -29.91 -19.85 10.31
N SER A 28 -30.66 -19.79 11.40
CA SER A 28 -32.06 -19.35 11.38
C SER A 28 -32.21 -17.93 10.82
N MET A 29 -33.41 -17.62 10.28
CA MET A 29 -33.71 -16.29 9.77
C MET A 29 -33.61 -15.20 10.86
N SER A 30 -33.89 -15.52 12.12
CA SER A 30 -33.72 -14.56 13.22
C SER A 30 -32.24 -14.30 13.51
N THR A 31 -31.37 -15.31 13.51
CA THR A 31 -29.91 -15.12 13.61
C THR A 31 -29.35 -14.31 12.46
N GLN A 32 -29.80 -14.56 11.23
CA GLN A 32 -29.41 -13.74 10.09
C GLN A 32 -29.88 -12.28 10.30
N GLY A 33 -31.13 -12.05 10.67
CA GLY A 33 -31.65 -10.71 10.98
C GLY A 33 -30.87 -9.99 12.08
N ILE A 34 -30.53 -10.70 13.16
CA ILE A 34 -29.71 -10.18 14.25
C ILE A 34 -28.31 -9.83 13.73
N TRP A 35 -27.69 -10.70 12.94
CA TRP A 35 -26.34 -10.48 12.44
C TRP A 35 -26.24 -9.22 11.56
N ILE A 36 -27.18 -9.00 10.64
CA ILE A 36 -27.14 -7.80 9.79
C ILE A 36 -27.34 -6.52 10.62
N ASN A 37 -28.22 -6.54 11.63
CA ASN A 37 -28.43 -5.38 12.48
C ASN A 37 -27.19 -5.08 13.34
N LEU A 38 -26.57 -6.14 13.88
CA LEU A 38 -25.30 -6.07 14.58
C LEU A 38 -24.17 -5.50 13.71
N LEU A 39 -24.10 -5.81 12.41
CA LEU A 39 -23.11 -5.20 11.51
C LEU A 39 -23.29 -3.68 11.39
N CYS A 40 -24.53 -3.19 11.38
CA CYS A 40 -24.83 -1.76 11.37
C CYS A 40 -24.43 -1.11 12.71
N ILE A 41 -24.79 -1.72 13.84
CA ILE A 41 -24.47 -1.19 15.17
C ILE A 41 -22.94 -1.18 15.40
N MET A 42 -22.26 -2.26 15.06
CA MET A 42 -20.79 -2.36 15.16
C MET A 42 -20.06 -1.39 14.22
N TRP A 43 -20.70 -0.88 13.18
CA TRP A 43 -20.11 0.13 12.31
C TRP A 43 -20.14 1.52 12.94
N GLU A 44 -21.16 1.80 13.75
CA GLU A 44 -21.34 3.06 14.47
C GLU A 44 -20.65 3.09 15.84
N SER A 45 -20.18 1.95 16.34
CA SER A 45 -19.46 1.85 17.61
C SER A 45 -18.07 2.52 17.55
N GLU A 46 -17.56 2.91 18.72
CA GLU A 46 -16.21 3.49 18.86
C GLU A 46 -15.13 2.54 18.31
N THR A 47 -15.31 1.24 18.55
CA THR A 47 -14.41 0.19 18.09
C THR A 47 -15.10 -0.65 17.04
N GLU A 48 -14.89 -0.31 15.77
CA GLU A 48 -15.63 -0.95 14.68
C GLU A 48 -15.41 -2.47 14.65
N GLY A 49 -16.50 -3.19 14.39
CA GLY A 49 -16.49 -4.65 14.32
C GLY A 49 -16.48 -5.34 15.69
N GLU A 50 -16.69 -4.59 16.77
CA GLU A 50 -16.84 -5.11 18.12
C GLU A 50 -17.98 -4.38 18.84
N ILE A 51 -18.76 -5.15 19.59
CA ILE A 51 -19.74 -4.62 20.52
C ILE A 51 -19.64 -5.40 21.83
N THR A 52 -19.68 -4.68 22.95
CA THR A 52 -19.65 -5.24 24.30
C THR A 52 -20.70 -4.55 25.15
N GLY A 53 -21.47 -5.32 25.91
CA GLY A 53 -22.48 -4.79 26.83
C GLY A 53 -23.10 -5.88 27.67
N ARG A 54 -24.01 -5.50 28.59
CA ARG A 54 -24.84 -6.49 29.29
C ARG A 54 -25.78 -7.14 28.29
N GLU A 55 -26.09 -8.41 28.49
CA GLU A 55 -26.98 -9.17 27.62
C GLU A 55 -28.32 -8.46 27.38
N GLU A 56 -28.97 -8.01 28.46
CA GLU A 56 -30.23 -7.27 28.39
C GLU A 56 -30.11 -6.00 27.53
N GLU A 57 -29.03 -5.24 27.67
CA GLU A 57 -28.80 -4.00 26.91
C GLU A 57 -28.60 -4.29 25.43
N LEU A 58 -27.84 -5.35 25.10
CA LEU A 58 -27.63 -5.77 23.72
C LEU A 58 -28.92 -6.23 23.06
N ILE A 59 -29.77 -6.97 23.78
CA ILE A 59 -31.08 -7.42 23.29
C ILE A 59 -31.95 -6.21 22.93
N HIS A 60 -32.02 -5.20 23.80
CA HIS A 60 -32.76 -3.96 23.52
C HIS A 60 -32.16 -3.18 22.36
N LEU A 61 -30.83 -3.08 22.30
CA LEU A 61 -30.11 -2.34 21.25
C LEU A 61 -30.27 -2.98 19.87
N ILE A 62 -30.24 -4.32 19.80
CA ILE A 62 -30.46 -5.10 18.57
C ILE A 62 -31.95 -5.11 18.19
N GLY A 63 -32.85 -4.96 19.16
CA GLY A 63 -34.30 -5.04 18.96
C GLY A 63 -34.79 -6.46 18.71
N CYS A 64 -34.24 -7.45 19.42
CA CYS A 64 -34.65 -8.85 19.32
C CYS A 64 -35.27 -9.37 20.63
N THR A 65 -35.83 -10.57 20.61
CA THR A 65 -36.30 -11.25 21.83
C THR A 65 -35.15 -11.93 22.56
N GLN A 66 -35.31 -12.20 23.86
CA GLN A 66 -34.37 -13.02 24.63
C GLN A 66 -34.15 -14.40 24.00
N SER A 67 -35.22 -15.05 23.52
CA SER A 67 -35.12 -16.35 22.86
C SER A 67 -34.35 -16.29 21.54
N ASP A 68 -34.51 -15.23 20.75
CA ASP A 68 -33.75 -15.07 19.52
C ASP A 68 -32.28 -14.77 19.80
N PHE A 69 -31.98 -13.99 20.84
CA PHE A 69 -30.60 -13.72 21.24
C PHE A 69 -29.88 -14.98 21.71
N VAL A 70 -30.52 -15.80 22.56
CA VAL A 70 -29.96 -17.09 22.99
C VAL A 70 -29.68 -17.97 21.76
N LYS A 71 -30.66 -18.13 20.86
CA LYS A 71 -30.49 -18.89 19.62
C LYS A 71 -29.36 -18.34 18.75
N PHE A 72 -29.25 -17.03 18.60
CA PHE A 72 -28.16 -16.37 17.89
C PHE A 72 -26.80 -16.72 18.49
N THR A 73 -26.66 -16.65 19.82
CA THR A 73 -25.38 -16.97 20.50
C THR A 73 -25.00 -18.44 20.40
N GLU A 74 -25.96 -19.35 20.30
CA GLU A 74 -25.73 -20.76 20.02
C GLU A 74 -25.30 -20.99 18.57
N GLU A 75 -26.01 -20.40 17.61
CA GLU A 75 -25.73 -20.55 16.18
C GLU A 75 -24.39 -19.91 15.78
N ILE A 76 -24.03 -18.75 16.31
CA ILE A 76 -22.72 -18.13 16.06
C ILE A 76 -21.57 -18.99 16.57
N LYS A 77 -21.71 -19.64 17.75
CA LYS A 77 -20.71 -20.58 18.28
C LYS A 77 -20.64 -21.85 17.45
N ARG A 78 -21.80 -22.41 17.09
CA ARG A 78 -21.92 -23.66 16.33
C ARG A 78 -21.35 -23.54 14.94
N HIS A 79 -21.68 -22.45 14.24
CA HIS A 79 -21.30 -22.24 12.85
C HIS A 79 -20.02 -21.42 12.68
N ASN A 80 -19.55 -20.74 13.73
CA ASN A 80 -18.27 -20.01 13.77
C ASN A 80 -18.13 -18.93 12.67
N PHE A 81 -19.21 -18.22 12.35
CA PHE A 81 -19.15 -17.08 11.41
C PHE A 81 -18.72 -15.76 12.10
N GLY A 82 -18.70 -15.73 13.43
CA GLY A 82 -18.19 -14.63 14.25
C GLY A 82 -17.75 -15.11 15.62
N ASP A 83 -17.17 -14.22 16.42
CA ASP A 83 -16.71 -14.57 17.77
C ASP A 83 -17.68 -14.01 18.81
N VAL A 84 -17.99 -14.81 19.82
CA VAL A 84 -18.80 -14.39 20.99
C VAL A 84 -18.13 -14.87 22.28
N THR A 85 -17.98 -13.95 23.24
CA THR A 85 -17.43 -14.26 24.56
C THR A 85 -18.33 -13.73 25.65
N PHE A 86 -18.34 -14.43 26.78
CA PHE A 86 -19.11 -14.08 27.98
C PHE A 86 -18.12 -13.87 29.11
N CYS A 87 -17.96 -12.64 29.58
CA CYS A 87 -16.98 -12.28 30.61
C CYS A 87 -17.54 -11.19 31.51
N ASN A 88 -17.42 -11.33 32.84
CA ASN A 88 -17.80 -10.30 33.82
C ASN A 88 -19.22 -9.73 33.60
N ASN A 89 -20.22 -10.62 33.37
CA ASN A 89 -21.62 -10.28 33.05
C ASN A 89 -21.85 -9.52 31.73
N ASN A 90 -20.81 -9.38 30.91
CA ASN A 90 -20.91 -8.77 29.59
C ASN A 90 -20.76 -9.85 28.51
N VAL A 91 -21.46 -9.60 27.40
CA VAL A 91 -21.31 -10.33 26.16
C VAL A 91 -20.54 -9.45 25.18
N THR A 92 -19.49 -10.00 24.59
CA THR A 92 -18.73 -9.36 23.52
C THR A 92 -18.94 -10.13 22.23
N ILE A 93 -19.35 -9.44 21.16
CA ILE A 93 -19.57 -10.01 19.83
C ILE A 93 -18.64 -9.30 18.85
N ILE A 94 -17.93 -10.08 18.02
CA ILE A 94 -16.91 -9.55 17.11
C ILE A 94 -17.18 -9.99 15.68
N ASN A 95 -17.26 -9.02 14.77
CA ASN A 95 -17.07 -9.24 13.34
C ASN A 95 -15.59 -9.15 12.99
N ARG A 96 -14.97 -10.32 12.78
CA ARG A 96 -13.52 -10.44 12.54
C ARG A 96 -13.00 -9.55 11.41
N ARG A 97 -13.75 -9.44 10.31
CA ARG A 97 -13.33 -8.66 9.14
C ARG A 97 -13.34 -7.16 9.43
N MET A 98 -14.45 -6.66 9.96
CA MET A 98 -14.61 -5.25 10.29
C MET A 98 -13.57 -4.83 11.35
N LYS A 99 -13.35 -5.67 12.36
CA LYS A 99 -12.33 -5.46 13.40
C LYS A 99 -10.91 -5.39 12.81
N ARG A 100 -10.55 -6.31 11.90
CA ARG A 100 -9.24 -6.24 11.20
C ARG A 100 -9.09 -4.93 10.41
N ALA A 101 -10.11 -4.56 9.64
CA ALA A 101 -10.10 -3.32 8.85
C ALA A 101 -10.02 -2.05 9.72
N PHE A 102 -10.58 -2.08 10.93
CA PHE A 102 -10.42 -1.03 11.94
C PHE A 102 -8.99 -0.95 12.45
N LEU A 103 -8.44 -2.07 12.92
CA LEU A 103 -7.08 -2.13 13.45
C LEU A 103 -6.02 -1.71 12.43
N GLU A 104 -6.15 -2.17 11.17
CA GLU A 104 -5.24 -1.79 10.09
C GLU A 104 -5.23 -0.26 9.84
N ARG A 105 -6.38 0.40 9.96
CA ARG A 105 -6.49 1.86 9.83
C ARG A 105 -5.89 2.58 11.01
N GLU A 106 -6.18 2.14 12.23
CA GLU A 106 -5.60 2.73 13.44
C GLU A 106 -4.08 2.60 13.46
N ASP A 107 -3.54 1.46 13.03
CA ASP A 107 -2.10 1.28 12.85
C ASP A 107 -1.54 2.16 11.72
N GLY A 108 -2.30 2.35 10.64
CA GLY A 108 -1.97 3.32 9.60
C GLY A 108 -1.84 4.75 10.14
N LYS A 109 -2.85 5.23 10.89
CA LYS A 109 -2.83 6.54 11.56
C LYS A 109 -1.64 6.67 12.50
N ARG A 110 -1.39 5.63 13.32
CA ARG A 110 -0.26 5.58 14.26
C ARG A 110 1.09 5.67 13.56
N ARG A 111 1.28 4.96 12.44
CA ARG A 111 2.50 5.01 11.63
C ARG A 111 2.73 6.40 11.03
N VAL A 112 1.69 7.01 10.45
CA VAL A 112 1.78 8.36 9.87
C VAL A 112 2.08 9.39 10.95
N ARG A 113 1.43 9.29 12.12
CA ARG A 113 1.67 10.18 13.27
C ARG A 113 3.14 10.12 13.71
N LYS A 114 3.66 8.92 13.97
CA LYS A 114 5.08 8.71 14.34
C LYS A 114 6.05 9.25 13.29
N TYR A 115 5.74 9.11 12.00
CA TYR A 115 6.58 9.66 10.93
C TYR A 115 6.59 11.19 10.94
N ARG A 116 5.44 11.83 11.13
CA ARG A 116 5.32 13.29 11.23
C ARG A 116 6.03 13.84 12.46
N GLU A 117 5.88 13.18 13.62
CA GLU A 117 6.57 13.55 14.87
C GLU A 117 8.10 13.43 14.76
N LYS A 118 8.61 12.48 13.96
CA LYS A 118 10.06 12.32 13.72
C LYS A 118 10.67 13.38 12.79
N GLN A 119 9.89 14.16 12.04
CA GLN A 119 10.38 15.25 11.19
C GLN A 119 10.51 16.57 11.95
N GLY A 120 11.12 16.51 13.14
CA GLY A 120 11.57 17.66 13.93
C GLY A 120 13.05 17.50 14.26
N ASN A 121 13.91 17.42 13.23
CA ASN A 121 15.36 17.53 13.41
C ASN A 121 15.84 18.72 12.56
N GLU A 122 15.44 19.91 12.96
CA GLU A 122 15.74 21.20 12.31
C GLU A 122 17.17 21.70 12.58
N ASN A 123 18.03 20.89 13.21
CA ASN A 123 19.34 21.34 13.69
C ASN A 123 20.51 20.62 12.98
N VAL A 124 20.54 20.68 11.64
CA VAL A 124 21.78 20.50 10.90
C VAL A 124 21.90 21.64 9.89
N THR A 125 22.95 22.43 10.09
CA THR A 125 23.45 23.55 9.27
C THR A 125 22.93 24.95 9.65
N PHE A 126 23.76 25.69 10.38
CA PHE A 126 23.69 27.15 10.48
C PHE A 126 23.92 27.78 9.09
N PRO A 127 23.03 28.63 8.57
CA PRO A 127 23.35 29.42 7.39
C PRO A 127 24.20 30.63 7.80
N SER A 128 25.33 30.81 7.13
CA SER A 128 26.14 32.02 7.23
C SER A 128 25.31 33.26 6.87
N SER A 129 25.47 34.26 7.74
CA SER A 129 25.20 35.70 7.64
C SER A 129 24.30 36.26 6.54
N THR A 130 23.37 37.09 7.00
CA THR A 130 22.74 38.26 6.36
C THR A 130 21.61 38.00 5.36
N SER A 131 20.38 37.98 5.85
CA SER A 131 19.42 39.10 5.71
C SER A 131 18.00 38.68 6.13
N SER A 132 17.36 39.61 6.83
CA SER A 132 16.05 39.54 7.44
C SER A 132 14.94 39.29 6.42
N SER A 133 13.97 38.42 6.75
CA SER A 133 12.54 38.78 6.92
C SER A 133 11.54 37.64 6.60
N THR A 134 10.60 37.49 7.54
CA THR A 134 9.18 37.12 7.39
C THR A 134 8.77 35.72 6.91
N SER A 135 8.19 35.02 7.89
CA SER A 135 7.26 33.90 7.79
C SER A 135 6.22 34.02 6.67
N SER A 136 6.25 33.07 5.73
CA SER A 136 5.04 32.62 5.04
C SER A 136 5.20 31.16 4.60
N SER A 137 4.28 30.32 5.08
CA SER A 137 4.06 28.94 4.71
C SER A 137 3.92 28.80 3.18
N LYS A 138 5.01 28.44 2.50
CA LYS A 138 5.00 28.15 1.07
C LYS A 138 5.31 26.68 0.85
N SER A 139 4.33 25.95 0.31
CA SER A 139 4.54 24.68 -0.38
C SER A 139 5.81 24.77 -1.22
N LYS A 140 6.80 23.90 -0.99
CA LYS A 140 8.05 23.90 -1.77
C LYS A 140 7.70 23.83 -3.26
N LYS A 141 7.77 24.98 -3.94
CA LYS A 141 7.74 25.04 -5.40
C LYS A 141 8.96 24.24 -5.82
N VAL A 142 8.73 23.11 -6.49
CA VAL A 142 9.81 22.31 -7.05
C VAL A 142 10.39 23.16 -8.18
N LEU A 143 11.47 23.87 -7.90
CA LEU A 143 12.17 24.64 -8.90
C LEU A 143 12.82 23.66 -9.88
N PRO A 144 12.76 23.95 -11.19
CA PRO A 144 13.51 23.17 -12.16
C PRO A 144 15.01 23.22 -11.81
N PRO A 145 15.77 22.15 -12.07
CA PRO A 145 17.22 22.13 -11.83
C PRO A 145 17.92 23.20 -12.68
N THR A 146 19.17 23.49 -12.34
CA THR A 146 20.03 24.30 -13.24
C THR A 146 20.70 23.43 -14.29
N LEU A 147 21.07 24.01 -15.44
CA LEU A 147 21.83 23.30 -16.47
C LEU A 147 23.15 22.72 -15.92
N GLU A 148 23.79 23.44 -15.00
CA GLU A 148 25.01 23.02 -14.31
C GLU A 148 24.80 21.73 -13.51
N GLU A 149 23.69 21.65 -12.76
CA GLU A 149 23.31 20.45 -11.98
C GLU A 149 23.04 19.24 -12.88
N VAL A 150 22.41 19.47 -14.04
CA VAL A 150 22.16 18.42 -15.05
C VAL A 150 23.50 17.89 -15.59
N LYS A 151 24.42 18.78 -15.99
CA LYS A 151 25.76 18.40 -16.49
C LYS A 151 26.60 17.68 -15.44
N GLN A 152 26.59 18.15 -14.20
CA GLN A 152 27.28 17.49 -13.08
C GLN A 152 26.74 16.08 -12.84
N TYR A 153 25.42 15.90 -12.92
CA TYR A 153 24.79 14.59 -12.73
C TYR A 153 25.11 13.62 -13.86
N ILE A 154 25.13 14.08 -15.12
CA ILE A 154 25.54 13.29 -16.29
C ILE A 154 26.98 12.80 -16.13
N LYS A 155 27.90 13.70 -15.74
CA LYS A 155 29.31 13.38 -15.50
C LYS A 155 29.50 12.41 -14.33
N ALA A 156 28.76 12.59 -13.23
CA ALA A 156 28.85 11.72 -12.06
C ALA A 156 28.31 10.30 -12.31
N ASN A 157 27.36 10.13 -13.23
CA ASN A 157 26.75 8.83 -13.53
C ASN A 157 27.24 8.23 -14.86
N ASN A 158 28.27 8.84 -15.50
CA ASN A 158 28.80 8.43 -16.80
C ASN A 158 27.70 8.20 -17.86
N LEU A 159 26.72 9.10 -17.92
CA LEU A 159 25.63 9.02 -18.91
C LEU A 159 26.10 9.62 -20.24
N ASN A 160 25.85 8.93 -21.35
CA ASN A 160 26.18 9.42 -22.70
C ASN A 160 24.98 10.20 -23.27
N VAL A 161 24.68 11.36 -22.70
CA VAL A 161 23.57 12.24 -23.09
C VAL A 161 24.03 13.68 -23.17
N ASP A 162 23.53 14.40 -24.16
CA ASP A 162 23.68 15.85 -24.22
C ASP A 162 22.79 16.52 -23.17
N GLY A 163 23.42 17.05 -22.11
CA GLY A 163 22.74 17.73 -21.02
C GLY A 163 22.08 19.05 -21.42
N GLU A 164 22.57 19.73 -22.46
CA GLU A 164 22.00 20.99 -22.96
C GLU A 164 20.69 20.70 -23.67
N LYS A 165 20.72 19.72 -24.58
CA LYS A 165 19.52 19.24 -25.27
C LYS A 165 18.48 18.70 -24.29
N PHE A 166 18.91 17.98 -23.25
CA PHE A 166 18.03 17.52 -22.17
C PHE A 166 17.30 18.68 -21.48
N PHE A 167 18.07 19.69 -21.10
CA PHE A 167 17.58 20.83 -20.35
C PHE A 167 16.65 21.71 -21.19
N GLU A 168 16.99 21.96 -22.44
CA GLU A 168 16.21 22.78 -23.37
C GLU A 168 14.82 22.21 -23.61
N TYR A 169 14.69 20.90 -23.89
CA TYR A 169 13.40 20.24 -24.09
C TYR A 169 12.46 20.37 -22.88
N PHE A 170 12.97 20.18 -21.66
CA PHE A 170 12.15 20.31 -20.46
C PHE A 170 11.88 21.77 -20.09
N THR A 171 12.76 22.68 -20.48
CA THR A 171 12.55 24.13 -20.32
C THR A 171 11.48 24.64 -21.26
N VAL A 172 11.45 24.20 -22.52
CA VAL A 172 10.36 24.48 -23.48
C VAL A 172 9.05 23.87 -23.01
N GLY A 173 9.10 22.69 -22.37
CA GLY A 173 7.94 22.01 -21.80
C GLY A 173 7.54 22.47 -20.40
N ASP A 174 7.95 23.66 -19.95
CA ASP A 174 7.65 24.25 -18.63
C ASP A 174 7.85 23.30 -17.42
N TRP A 175 8.72 22.30 -17.58
CA TRP A 175 8.96 21.24 -16.61
C TRP A 175 7.68 20.56 -16.10
N ILE A 176 6.68 20.37 -16.97
CA ILE A 176 5.43 19.65 -16.69
C ILE A 176 5.41 18.26 -17.34
N ASP A 177 4.88 17.27 -16.63
CA ASP A 177 4.63 15.93 -17.18
C ASP A 177 3.30 15.89 -17.96
N SER A 178 3.11 14.85 -18.77
CA SER A 178 1.89 14.51 -19.53
C SER A 178 0.57 14.56 -18.73
N ARG A 179 0.63 14.54 -17.40
CA ARG A 179 -0.52 14.64 -16.47
C ARG A 179 -0.67 16.05 -15.87
N ASN A 180 -0.10 17.08 -16.48
CA ASN A 180 -0.09 18.49 -16.03
C ASN A 180 0.45 18.67 -14.59
N LYS A 181 1.43 17.85 -14.18
CA LYS A 181 2.09 17.95 -12.87
C LYS A 181 3.56 18.31 -13.06
N PRO A 182 4.15 19.13 -12.18
CA PRO A 182 5.57 19.50 -12.29
C PRO A 182 6.47 18.26 -12.14
N VAL A 183 7.51 18.19 -12.97
CA VAL A 183 8.50 17.10 -13.00
C VAL A 183 9.33 17.14 -11.72
N ARG A 184 8.98 16.30 -10.75
CA ARG A 184 9.64 16.26 -9.43
C ARG A 184 10.95 15.47 -9.40
N ASN A 185 11.11 14.52 -10.31
CA ASN A 185 12.27 13.61 -10.34
C ASN A 185 12.95 13.65 -11.71
N TRP A 186 13.56 14.79 -12.02
CA TRP A 186 14.21 15.01 -13.32
C TRP A 186 15.36 14.04 -13.58
N LYS A 187 16.05 13.57 -12.53
CA LYS A 187 17.11 12.55 -12.61
C LYS A 187 16.60 11.25 -13.25
N GLN A 188 15.40 10.81 -12.87
CA GLN A 188 14.76 9.64 -13.46
C GLN A 188 14.36 9.85 -14.94
N LYS A 189 13.91 11.07 -15.28
CA LYS A 189 13.62 11.44 -16.68
C LYS A 189 14.90 11.44 -17.53
N LEU A 190 16.01 11.94 -16.98
CA LEU A 190 17.34 11.93 -17.62
C LEU A 190 17.84 10.51 -17.88
N LEU A 191 17.70 9.61 -16.91
CA LEU A 191 18.04 8.18 -17.10
C LEU A 191 17.18 7.53 -18.21
N THR A 192 15.89 7.86 -18.23
CA THR A 192 14.96 7.34 -19.27
C THR A 192 15.31 7.89 -20.65
N TRP A 193 15.68 9.17 -20.73
CA TRP A 193 16.10 9.82 -21.98
C TRP A 193 17.44 9.26 -22.46
N SER A 194 18.40 9.03 -21.56
CA SER A 194 19.68 8.39 -21.91
C SER A 194 19.52 7.09 -22.68
N ASN A 195 18.54 6.28 -22.31
CA ASN A 195 18.26 5.02 -22.98
C ASN A 195 17.60 5.19 -24.37
N LYS A 196 16.99 6.35 -24.65
CA LYS A 196 16.36 6.68 -25.94
C LYS A 196 17.35 7.21 -26.97
N GLU A 197 18.37 7.98 -26.57
CA GLU A 197 19.42 8.43 -27.51
C GLU A 197 20.42 7.32 -27.86
N THR A 198 20.54 6.29 -27.01
CA THR A 198 21.18 5.01 -27.37
C THR A 198 20.28 4.11 -28.23
N GLY A 199 19.32 4.70 -28.95
CA GLY A 199 18.41 4.03 -29.87
C GLY A 199 19.14 3.51 -31.10
N ASP A 200 19.77 2.35 -30.91
CA ASP A 200 20.05 1.35 -31.94
C ASP A 200 18.86 1.24 -32.91
N THR A 201 19.02 1.84 -34.08
CA THR A 201 18.17 1.58 -35.23
C THR A 201 18.42 0.15 -35.69
N GLY A 202 17.57 -0.77 -35.26
CA GLY A 202 17.35 -2.05 -35.93
C GLY A 202 18.46 -3.09 -35.76
N GLY A 203 18.15 -4.12 -34.97
CA GLY A 203 18.78 -5.44 -35.12
C GLY A 203 19.76 -5.88 -34.03
N GLY A 204 19.92 -5.15 -32.93
CA GLY A 204 20.74 -5.59 -31.81
C GLY A 204 20.06 -6.64 -30.92
N LYS A 205 20.73 -7.78 -30.68
CA LYS A 205 20.28 -8.83 -29.75
C LYS A 205 19.92 -8.22 -28.38
N LYS A 206 18.77 -8.62 -27.83
CA LYS A 206 18.30 -8.21 -26.50
C LYS A 206 19.43 -8.45 -25.48
N LYS A 207 19.72 -7.50 -24.58
CA LYS A 207 20.73 -7.69 -23.51
C LYS A 207 20.05 -8.12 -22.22
N LEU A 208 20.60 -9.14 -21.55
CA LEU A 208 20.14 -9.59 -20.24
C LEU A 208 20.72 -8.71 -19.14
N LEU A 209 19.84 -7.97 -18.45
CA LEU A 209 20.18 -7.11 -17.32
C LEU A 209 20.01 -7.86 -15.99
N PRO A 210 20.83 -7.56 -14.96
CA PRO A 210 20.66 -8.14 -13.63
C PRO A 210 19.30 -7.84 -12.99
N ILE A 211 18.68 -8.88 -12.44
CA ILE A 211 17.45 -8.80 -11.66
C ILE A 211 17.85 -8.39 -10.23
N ILE A 212 17.46 -7.17 -9.84
CA ILE A 212 17.83 -6.59 -8.55
C ILE A 212 17.38 -7.49 -7.39
N GLY A 213 18.30 -7.78 -6.47
CA GLY A 213 18.04 -8.56 -5.27
C GLY A 213 17.87 -10.07 -5.48
N LYS A 214 18.16 -10.58 -6.68
CA LYS A 214 18.08 -12.02 -6.99
C LYS A 214 19.45 -12.57 -7.38
N THR A 215 19.76 -13.76 -6.86
CA THR A 215 20.97 -14.53 -7.16
C THR A 215 20.63 -15.81 -7.91
N CYS A 216 21.61 -16.37 -8.61
CA CYS A 216 21.47 -17.65 -9.28
C CYS A 216 21.01 -18.76 -8.31
N SER A 217 20.05 -19.57 -8.73
CA SER A 217 19.54 -20.72 -7.96
C SER A 217 20.32 -22.01 -8.20
N GLU A 218 21.47 -21.94 -8.89
CA GLU A 218 22.34 -23.09 -9.15
C GLU A 218 23.19 -23.39 -7.91
N LYS A 219 23.42 -24.67 -7.59
CA LYS A 219 24.21 -25.06 -6.41
C LYS A 219 25.60 -24.39 -6.47
N ASP A 220 26.00 -23.79 -5.36
CA ASP A 220 27.26 -23.05 -5.19
C ASP A 220 27.47 -21.81 -6.11
N CYS A 221 26.42 -21.32 -6.79
CA CYS A 221 26.48 -20.10 -7.58
C CYS A 221 25.87 -18.90 -6.85
N ARG A 222 26.66 -17.85 -6.59
CA ARG A 222 26.19 -16.59 -5.97
C ARG A 222 26.16 -15.39 -6.92
N LEU A 223 26.25 -15.65 -8.23
CA LEU A 223 26.24 -14.58 -9.22
C LEU A 223 24.85 -13.91 -9.32
N PRO A 224 24.78 -12.62 -9.68
CA PRO A 224 23.51 -11.93 -9.93
C PRO A 224 22.68 -12.67 -10.98
N ALA A 225 21.39 -12.86 -10.70
CA ALA A 225 20.46 -13.43 -11.65
C ALA A 225 20.20 -12.45 -12.79
N VAL A 226 20.09 -12.94 -14.01
CA VAL A 226 19.76 -12.14 -15.21
C VAL A 226 18.53 -12.70 -15.96
N TYR A 227 18.08 -13.90 -15.59
CA TYR A 227 16.93 -14.58 -16.18
C TYR A 227 16.11 -15.29 -15.09
N LYS A 228 14.79 -15.27 -15.27
CA LYS A 228 13.81 -15.97 -14.43
C LYS A 228 13.19 -17.08 -15.28
N ASP A 229 13.45 -18.32 -14.90
CA ASP A 229 12.86 -19.51 -15.50
C ASP A 229 11.54 -19.83 -14.79
N THR A 230 10.45 -19.88 -15.56
CA THR A 230 9.09 -20.20 -15.11
C THR A 230 8.59 -21.54 -15.66
N SER A 231 9.47 -22.35 -16.25
CA SER A 231 9.10 -23.60 -16.95
C SER A 231 8.70 -24.74 -16.00
N GLY A 232 8.79 -24.55 -14.68
CA GLY A 232 8.45 -25.54 -13.66
C GLY A 232 7.52 -25.00 -12.57
N ASN A 233 7.23 -25.84 -11.58
CA ASN A 233 6.33 -25.50 -10.46
C ASN A 233 6.93 -24.46 -9.49
N TYR A 234 8.21 -24.10 -9.67
CA TYR A 234 8.93 -23.12 -8.86
C TYR A 234 9.70 -22.15 -9.76
N ASP A 235 9.75 -20.88 -9.32
CA ASP A 235 10.53 -19.83 -9.97
C ASP A 235 12.03 -20.04 -9.74
N TYR A 236 12.78 -20.36 -10.80
CA TYR A 236 14.24 -20.52 -10.74
C TYR A 236 14.94 -19.32 -11.37
N PHE A 237 16.02 -18.83 -10.73
CA PHE A 237 16.80 -17.70 -11.23
C PHE A 237 18.14 -18.18 -11.78
N ARG A 238 18.58 -17.65 -12.93
CA ARG A 238 19.84 -18.01 -13.59
C ARG A 238 20.71 -16.79 -13.86
N CYS A 239 22.01 -16.91 -13.63
CA CYS A 239 23.02 -15.92 -14.03
C CYS A 239 23.46 -16.16 -15.48
N ALA A 240 24.24 -15.24 -16.05
CA ALA A 240 24.71 -15.34 -17.43
C ALA A 240 25.46 -16.66 -17.75
N LYS A 241 26.15 -17.25 -16.77
CA LYS A 241 26.85 -18.54 -16.95
C LYS A 241 25.89 -19.73 -17.03
N HIS A 242 24.81 -19.70 -16.24
CA HIS A 242 23.84 -20.80 -16.08
C HIS A 242 22.54 -20.58 -16.86
N LEU A 243 22.54 -19.71 -17.86
CA LEU A 243 21.39 -19.56 -18.76
C LEU A 243 21.09 -20.87 -19.51
N PRO A 244 19.81 -21.24 -19.68
CA PRO A 244 19.41 -22.30 -20.59
C PRO A 244 19.93 -22.07 -22.01
N ALA A 245 20.24 -23.12 -22.75
CA ALA A 245 20.82 -23.02 -24.10
C ALA A 245 19.92 -22.24 -25.08
N GLU A 246 18.61 -22.42 -24.97
CA GLU A 246 17.59 -21.73 -25.76
C GLU A 246 17.64 -20.21 -25.54
N VAL A 247 17.77 -19.79 -24.27
CA VAL A 247 17.88 -18.38 -23.90
C VAL A 247 19.26 -17.82 -24.24
N LYS A 248 20.33 -18.63 -24.17
CA LYS A 248 21.66 -18.18 -24.63
C LYS A 248 21.64 -17.83 -26.13
N ALA A 249 20.97 -18.62 -26.96
CA ALA A 249 20.89 -18.39 -28.40
C ALA A 249 20.13 -17.12 -28.80
N GLU A 250 19.17 -16.68 -27.99
CA GLU A 250 18.40 -15.45 -28.24
C GLU A 250 19.14 -14.17 -27.84
N PHE A 251 20.06 -14.25 -26.88
CA PHE A 251 20.71 -13.09 -26.25
C PHE A 251 22.24 -13.01 -26.50
N TYR A 252 22.87 -14.06 -27.04
CA TYR A 252 24.31 -14.13 -27.37
C TYR A 252 24.58 -14.55 -28.82
#